data_AF-A0A1I0NSR0-F1
#
_entry.id   AF-A0A1I0NSR0-F1
#
_cell.length_a   1.000
_cell.length_b   1.000
_cell.length_c   1.000
_cell.angle_alpha   90.00
_cell.angle_beta   90.00
_cell.angle_gamma   90.00
#
_symmetry.space_group_name_H-M   'P 1'
#
loop_
_entity.id
_entity.type
_entity.pdbx_description
1 polymer ?
#
loop_
_entity_poly.entity_id
_entity_poly.type
_entity_poly.pdbx_seq_one_letter_code
_entity_poly.pdbx_strand_id
1 'polypeptide(L)'
;MKDKKIIVQYTALTFCIAYLVSGTLIVLGNFGYTVYNWVNTLQQFAMNIPFGIYILSPAIASYIVLKKNNKIAGFKEWLQTVFYAKNNILLYLFVVAGLALYFFIHIVVSGSAPMGLPFYTFFLSLPGGLIIGGLEESGWMYILQPALDKKYGFVLSSIFAGIIWTFWHIPLFFIPGTNHGDGLINFWMFVVQLLAFRFFDGAIYKISGKGRVFMCVLFHTMFNAASPIFGTMTMTWAGTIAANAVLVLVSIVTVGIYDKKNRQNLLK
;
A
#
# COMPACT_ATOMS: atom_id res chain seq x y z
N MET A 1 -11.86 -19.28 -14.98
CA MET A 1 -11.45 -20.27 -13.96
C MET A 1 -9.99 -20.10 -13.50
N LYS A 2 -9.01 -19.95 -14.41
CA LYS A 2 -7.58 -19.77 -14.04
C LYS A 2 -7.32 -18.52 -13.18
N ASP A 3 -7.91 -17.37 -13.51
CA ASP A 3 -7.73 -16.13 -12.74
C ASP A 3 -8.30 -16.25 -11.31
N LYS A 4 -9.50 -16.83 -11.16
CA LYS A 4 -10.11 -17.09 -9.84
C LYS A 4 -9.23 -17.99 -8.95
N LYS A 5 -8.61 -19.02 -9.53
CA LYS A 5 -7.68 -19.91 -8.82
C LYS A 5 -6.45 -19.15 -8.31
N ILE A 6 -5.86 -18.30 -9.14
CA ILE A 6 -4.67 -17.51 -8.78
C ILE A 6 -5.00 -16.54 -7.63
N ILE A 7 -6.13 -15.84 -7.70
CA ILE A 7 -6.56 -14.91 -6.63
C ILE A 7 -6.69 -15.65 -5.30
N VAL A 8 -7.40 -16.78 -5.27
CA VAL A 8 -7.62 -17.54 -4.03
C VAL A 8 -6.29 -18.06 -3.47
N GLN A 9 -5.42 -18.62 -4.31
CA GLN A 9 -4.10 -19.09 -3.87
C GLN A 9 -3.23 -17.97 -3.32
N TYR A 10 -3.23 -16.81 -4.00
CA TYR A 10 -2.52 -15.62 -3.57
C TYR A 10 -3.04 -15.14 -2.22
N THR A 11 -4.33 -14.83 -2.11
CA THR A 11 -4.91 -14.31 -0.86
C THR A 11 -4.71 -15.29 0.29
N ALA A 12 -4.93 -16.59 0.08
CA ALA A 12 -4.71 -17.59 1.12
C ALA A 12 -3.25 -17.64 1.58
N LEU A 13 -2.28 -17.69 0.66
CA LEU A 13 -0.87 -17.75 1.01
C LEU A 13 -0.39 -16.47 1.69
N THR A 14 -0.82 -15.30 1.21
CA THR A 14 -0.52 -14.00 1.83
C THR A 14 -1.00 -14.00 3.29
N PHE A 15 -2.25 -14.37 3.55
CA PHE A 15 -2.79 -14.40 4.90
C PHE A 15 -2.15 -15.47 5.78
N CYS A 16 -1.83 -16.65 5.23
CA CYS A 16 -1.13 -17.69 5.99
C CYS A 16 0.23 -17.19 6.49
N ILE A 17 1.06 -16.63 5.60
CA ILE A 17 2.36 -16.08 5.99
C ILE A 17 2.16 -14.95 6.99
N ALA A 18 1.26 -14.02 6.69
CA ALA A 18 1.03 -12.84 7.51
C ALA A 18 0.63 -13.23 8.94
N TYR A 19 -0.44 -14.01 9.08
CA TYR A 19 -1.04 -14.33 10.39
C TYR A 19 -0.19 -15.30 11.22
N LEU A 20 0.52 -16.24 10.59
CA LEU A 20 1.45 -17.12 11.31
C LEU A 20 2.62 -16.33 11.89
N VAL A 21 3.21 -15.44 11.08
CA VAL A 21 4.36 -14.64 11.51
C VAL A 21 3.92 -13.60 12.54
N SER A 22 2.89 -12.80 12.26
CA SER A 22 2.40 -11.80 13.20
C SER A 22 1.89 -12.42 14.50
N GLY A 23 1.17 -13.56 14.44
CA GLY A 23 0.71 -14.28 15.62
C GLY A 23 1.88 -14.71 16.51
N THR A 24 2.97 -15.18 15.91
CA THR A 24 4.21 -15.49 16.63
C THR A 24 4.80 -14.25 17.29
N LEU A 25 4.87 -13.12 16.59
CA LEU A 25 5.39 -11.86 17.14
C LEU A 25 4.54 -11.33 18.31
N ILE A 26 3.23 -11.42 18.21
CA ILE A 26 2.29 -11.04 19.27
C ILE A 26 2.52 -11.91 20.52
N VAL A 27 2.64 -13.23 20.35
CA VAL A 27 2.91 -14.15 21.47
C VAL A 27 4.27 -13.86 22.11
N LEU A 28 5.33 -13.71 21.30
CA LEU A 28 6.67 -13.36 21.79
C LEU A 28 6.69 -11.99 22.49
N GLY A 29 5.80 -11.08 22.09
CA GLY A 29 5.57 -9.80 22.74
C GLY A 29 5.32 -9.90 24.25
N ASN A 30 4.57 -10.92 24.68
CA ASN A 30 4.32 -11.20 26.10
C ASN A 30 5.59 -11.63 26.86
N PHE A 31 6.64 -12.03 26.14
CA PHE A 31 7.96 -12.41 26.68
C PHE A 31 9.02 -11.32 26.47
N GLY A 32 8.62 -10.10 26.12
CA GLY A 32 9.52 -8.94 25.99
C GLY A 32 10.13 -8.75 24.60
N TYR A 33 9.69 -9.51 23.59
CA TYR A 33 10.04 -9.21 22.20
C TYR A 33 9.33 -7.93 21.74
N THR A 34 10.01 -7.11 20.95
CA THR A 34 9.46 -5.88 20.38
C THR A 34 10.07 -5.62 19.01
N VAL A 35 9.34 -4.91 18.15
CA VAL A 35 9.87 -4.41 16.89
C VAL A 35 10.29 -2.95 17.04
N TYR A 36 11.18 -2.49 16.16
CA TYR A 36 11.75 -1.15 16.25
C TYR A 36 11.42 -0.34 15.01
N ASN A 37 10.78 0.83 15.21
CA ASN A 37 10.56 1.79 14.12
C ASN A 37 11.88 2.37 13.57
N TRP A 38 12.90 2.47 14.42
CA TRP A 38 14.25 2.89 14.06
C TRP A 38 15.28 1.87 14.52
N VAL A 39 16.11 1.41 13.58
CA VAL A 39 17.12 0.38 13.82
C VAL A 39 18.48 1.04 13.99
N ASN A 40 19.03 0.94 15.20
CA ASN A 40 20.34 1.48 15.57
C ASN A 40 21.39 0.39 15.81
N THR A 41 20.97 -0.86 16.01
CA THR A 41 21.87 -1.99 16.28
C THR A 41 21.56 -3.18 15.38
N LEU A 42 22.56 -4.06 15.19
CA LEU A 42 22.37 -5.31 14.46
C LEU A 42 21.33 -6.23 15.14
N GLN A 43 21.25 -6.19 16.46
CA GLN A 43 20.24 -6.94 17.20
C GLN A 43 18.83 -6.44 16.87
N GLN A 44 18.59 -5.13 16.87
CA GLN A 44 17.30 -4.55 16.48
C GLN A 44 16.96 -4.89 15.03
N PHE A 45 17.95 -4.88 14.13
CA PHE A 45 17.77 -5.32 12.75
C PHE A 45 17.30 -6.78 12.68
N ALA A 46 18.00 -7.68 13.37
CA ALA A 46 17.67 -9.10 13.41
C ALA A 46 16.27 -9.34 14.02
N MET A 47 15.93 -8.61 15.08
CA MET A 47 14.60 -8.64 15.67
C MET A 47 13.54 -8.19 14.66
N ASN A 48 13.79 -7.23 13.77
CA ASN A 48 12.81 -6.81 12.77
C ASN A 48 12.65 -7.75 11.57
N ILE A 49 13.50 -8.76 11.38
CA ILE A 49 13.42 -9.68 10.21
C ILE A 49 12.05 -10.37 10.11
N PRO A 50 11.51 -11.01 11.18
CA PRO A 50 10.19 -11.61 11.11
C PRO A 50 9.09 -10.59 10.79
N PHE A 51 9.17 -9.37 11.34
CA PHE A 51 8.23 -8.31 10.99
C PHE A 51 8.29 -7.96 9.50
N GLY A 52 9.50 -7.90 8.92
CA GLY A 52 9.69 -7.76 7.49
C GLY A 52 9.03 -8.88 6.67
N ILE A 53 9.09 -10.14 7.13
CA ILE A 53 8.42 -11.27 6.47
C ILE A 53 6.89 -11.12 6.52
N TYR A 54 6.35 -10.68 7.66
CA TYR A 54 4.91 -10.37 7.79
C TYR A 54 4.49 -9.33 6.75
N ILE A 55 5.17 -8.19 6.70
CA ILE A 55 4.83 -7.10 5.77
C ILE A 55 5.05 -7.53 4.31
N LEU A 56 6.13 -8.26 4.01
CA LEU A 56 6.44 -8.75 2.67
C LEU A 56 5.61 -9.97 2.24
N SER A 57 4.68 -10.46 3.07
CA SER A 57 3.83 -11.59 2.73
C SER A 57 3.10 -11.47 1.38
N PRO A 58 2.58 -10.30 0.94
CA PRO A 58 1.99 -10.13 -0.38
C PRO A 58 3.02 -10.31 -1.50
N ALA A 59 4.24 -9.79 -1.33
CA ALA A 59 5.32 -9.91 -2.31
C ALA A 59 5.81 -11.36 -2.45
N ILE A 60 6.02 -12.04 -1.33
CA ILE A 60 6.43 -13.44 -1.28
C ILE A 60 5.35 -14.31 -1.94
N ALA A 61 4.08 -14.12 -1.57
CA ALA A 61 2.96 -14.88 -2.12
C ALA A 61 2.77 -14.62 -3.62
N SER A 62 2.95 -13.38 -4.09
CA SER A 62 2.79 -13.04 -5.50
C SER A 62 3.81 -13.78 -6.36
N TYR A 63 5.09 -13.77 -5.98
CA TYR A 63 6.13 -14.50 -6.68
C TYR A 63 5.84 -16.01 -6.74
N ILE A 64 5.57 -16.63 -5.59
CA ILE A 64 5.32 -18.07 -5.49
C ILE A 64 4.12 -18.49 -6.36
N VAL A 65 3.00 -17.77 -6.25
CA VAL A 65 1.76 -18.13 -6.94
C VAL A 65 1.87 -17.88 -8.45
N LEU A 66 2.48 -16.77 -8.88
CA LEU A 66 2.69 -16.49 -10.30
C LEU A 66 3.62 -17.52 -10.93
N LYS A 67 4.72 -17.88 -10.26
CA LYS A 67 5.65 -18.90 -10.73
C LYS A 67 4.98 -20.28 -10.80
N LYS A 68 4.26 -20.69 -9.76
CA LYS A 68 3.53 -21.97 -9.70
C LYS A 68 2.46 -22.11 -10.77
N ASN A 69 1.84 -21.00 -11.20
CA ASN A 69 0.83 -20.98 -12.24
C ASN A 69 1.38 -20.64 -13.64
N ASN A 70 2.70 -20.69 -13.83
CA ASN A 70 3.40 -20.40 -15.10
C ASN A 70 3.01 -19.03 -15.70
N LYS A 71 2.80 -18.03 -14.85
CA LYS A 71 2.53 -16.64 -15.26
C LYS A 71 3.80 -15.81 -15.44
N ILE A 72 4.90 -16.27 -14.86
CA ILE A 72 6.25 -15.70 -14.97
C ILE A 72 7.24 -16.86 -15.13
N ALA A 73 8.31 -16.63 -15.88
CA ALA A 73 9.42 -17.54 -16.06
C ALA A 73 10.32 -17.63 -14.82
N GLY A 74 10.41 -16.58 -14.00
CA GLY A 74 11.23 -16.59 -12.78
C GLY A 74 11.33 -15.25 -12.09
N PHE A 75 12.22 -15.18 -11.10
CA PHE A 75 12.40 -14.00 -10.25
C PHE A 75 12.79 -12.74 -11.04
N LYS A 76 13.63 -12.88 -12.07
CA LYS A 76 14.03 -11.78 -12.94
C LYS A 76 12.83 -11.13 -13.66
N GLU A 77 11.92 -11.93 -14.21
CA GLU A 77 10.72 -11.42 -14.90
C GLU A 77 9.73 -10.77 -13.94
N TRP A 78 9.60 -11.34 -12.74
CA TRP A 78 8.81 -10.74 -11.66
C TRP A 78 9.35 -9.35 -11.30
N LEU A 79 10.66 -9.22 -11.04
CA LEU A 79 11.29 -7.93 -10.78
C LEU A 79 11.11 -6.96 -11.95
N GLN A 80 11.30 -7.40 -13.19
CA GLN A 80 11.11 -6.55 -14.37
C GLN A 80 9.68 -6.02 -14.49
N THR A 81 8.69 -6.76 -14.01
CA THR A 81 7.29 -6.31 -14.02
C THR A 81 7.00 -5.36 -12.87
N VAL A 82 7.44 -5.70 -11.66
CA VAL A 82 7.24 -4.89 -10.44
C VAL A 82 7.97 -3.54 -10.57
N PHE A 83 9.17 -3.54 -11.13
CA PHE A 83 10.03 -2.36 -11.30
C PHE A 83 10.00 -1.79 -12.73
N TYR A 84 8.93 -2.04 -13.48
CA TYR A 84 8.76 -1.42 -14.81
C TYR A 84 8.46 0.08 -14.69
N ALA A 85 9.51 0.90 -14.58
CA ALA A 85 9.39 2.34 -14.38
C ALA A 85 9.03 3.14 -15.64
N LYS A 86 9.27 2.61 -16.85
CA LYS A 86 9.04 3.40 -18.08
C LYS A 86 7.55 3.78 -18.21
N ASN A 87 7.24 5.07 -18.03
CA ASN A 87 5.87 5.59 -18.11
C ASN A 87 5.83 7.08 -18.50
N ASN A 88 4.63 7.62 -18.74
CA ASN A 88 4.44 9.04 -19.01
C ASN A 88 4.73 9.88 -17.75
N ILE A 89 5.51 10.97 -17.89
CA ILE A 89 5.85 11.88 -16.79
C ILE A 89 4.61 12.45 -16.07
N LEU A 90 3.50 12.64 -16.78
CA LEU A 90 2.24 13.11 -16.18
C LEU A 90 1.72 12.17 -15.09
N LEU A 91 2.03 10.87 -15.16
CA LEU A 91 1.63 9.89 -14.15
C LEU A 91 2.46 9.99 -12.88
N TYR A 92 3.75 10.29 -13.02
CA TYR A 92 4.61 10.60 -11.88
C TYR A 92 4.14 11.88 -11.19
N LEU A 93 3.81 12.91 -11.95
CA LEU A 93 3.23 14.14 -11.42
C LEU A 93 1.88 13.87 -10.74
N PHE A 94 1.05 12.99 -11.29
CA PHE A 94 -0.22 12.59 -10.66
C PHE A 94 -0.01 11.90 -9.30
N VAL A 95 0.97 10.99 -9.19
CA VAL A 95 1.32 10.33 -7.92
C VAL A 95 1.83 11.35 -6.89
N VAL A 96 2.76 12.22 -7.29
CA VAL A 96 3.31 13.28 -6.42
C VAL A 96 2.20 14.25 -6.00
N ALA A 97 1.33 14.65 -6.93
CA ALA A 97 0.23 15.58 -6.66
C ALA A 97 -0.82 14.96 -5.73
N GLY A 98 -1.17 13.69 -5.90
CA GLY A 98 -2.08 13.00 -4.99
C GLY A 98 -1.55 12.92 -3.56
N LEU A 99 -0.25 12.63 -3.41
CA LEU A 99 0.43 12.64 -2.11
C LEU A 99 0.43 14.04 -1.48
N ALA A 100 0.85 15.05 -2.24
CA ALA A 100 0.89 16.43 -1.77
C ALA A 100 -0.51 16.93 -1.38
N LEU A 101 -1.52 16.61 -2.19
CA LEU A 101 -2.92 16.94 -1.93
C LEU A 101 -3.42 16.28 -0.64
N TYR A 102 -3.10 15.00 -0.43
CA TYR A 102 -3.51 14.26 0.77
C TYR A 102 -3.04 14.97 2.06
N PHE A 103 -1.74 15.27 2.15
CA PHE A 103 -1.20 15.96 3.33
C PHE A 103 -1.63 17.44 3.40
N PHE A 104 -1.78 18.11 2.26
CA PHE A 104 -2.26 19.48 2.22
C PHE A 104 -3.68 19.62 2.81
N ILE A 105 -4.61 18.72 2.47
CA ILE A 105 -5.95 18.74 3.05
C ILE A 105 -5.91 18.51 4.57
N HIS A 106 -5.04 17.61 5.05
CA HIS A 106 -4.83 17.44 6.49
C HIS A 106 -4.39 18.74 7.17
N ILE A 107 -3.43 19.47 6.59
CA ILE A 107 -2.93 20.75 7.11
C ILE A 107 -4.04 21.82 7.11
N VAL A 108 -4.80 21.93 6.02
CA VAL A 108 -5.86 22.94 5.89
C VAL A 108 -7.00 22.69 6.89
N VAL A 109 -7.39 21.43 7.10
CA VAL A 109 -8.54 21.08 7.94
C VAL A 109 -8.17 20.94 9.43
N SER A 110 -6.99 20.39 9.73
CA SER A 110 -6.57 20.12 11.11
C SER A 110 -5.72 21.24 11.70
N GLY A 111 -5.32 22.22 10.89
CA GLY A 111 -4.29 23.20 11.24
C GLY A 111 -2.89 22.66 10.99
N SER A 112 -1.92 23.59 10.90
CA SER A 112 -0.51 23.22 10.85
C SER A 112 -0.01 22.79 12.22
N ALA A 113 0.78 21.72 12.25
CA ALA A 113 1.56 21.31 13.42
C ALA A 113 3.06 21.30 13.06
N PRO A 114 3.98 21.23 14.03
CA PRO A 114 5.38 20.94 13.73
C PRO A 114 5.50 19.59 13.01
N MET A 115 6.44 19.50 12.06
CA MET A 115 6.78 18.21 11.45
C MET A 115 7.30 17.26 12.54
N GLY A 116 6.86 16.01 12.53
CA GLY A 116 7.29 14.97 13.46
C GLY A 116 8.76 14.58 13.27
N LEU A 117 9.27 14.72 12.04
CA LEU A 117 10.68 14.50 11.69
C LEU A 117 11.16 15.57 10.69
N PRO A 118 12.48 15.82 10.61
CA PRO A 118 13.02 16.71 9.58
C PRO A 118 12.72 16.21 8.17
N PHE A 119 12.43 17.12 7.24
CA PHE A 119 12.03 16.78 5.87
C PHE A 119 13.05 15.90 5.12
N TYR A 120 14.36 16.03 5.41
CA TYR A 120 15.39 15.20 4.76
C TYR A 120 15.20 13.70 5.04
N THR A 121 14.52 13.33 6.13
CA THR A 121 14.19 11.94 6.47
C THR A 121 13.27 11.30 5.43
N PHE A 122 12.56 12.10 4.63
CA PHE A 122 11.78 11.61 3.49
C PHE A 122 12.66 10.81 2.55
N PHE A 123 13.77 11.41 2.11
CA PHE A 123 14.70 10.78 1.17
C PHE A 123 15.42 9.59 1.79
N LEU A 124 15.78 9.68 3.08
CA LEU A 124 16.42 8.57 3.80
C LEU A 124 15.49 7.37 3.97
N SER A 125 14.18 7.60 4.06
CA SER A 125 13.18 6.56 4.28
C SER A 125 12.77 5.85 2.98
N LEU A 126 13.06 6.40 1.79
CA LEU A 126 12.64 5.81 0.51
C LEU A 126 13.15 4.36 0.29
N PRO A 127 14.43 4.02 0.55
CA PRO A 127 14.90 2.64 0.32
C PRO A 127 14.22 1.62 1.24
N GLY A 128 14.07 1.95 2.53
CA GLY A 128 13.38 1.10 3.49
C GLY A 128 11.88 1.01 3.22
N GLY A 129 11.26 2.15 2.90
CA GLY A 129 9.86 2.25 2.52
C GLY A 129 9.52 1.49 1.24
N LEU A 130 10.46 1.41 0.29
CA LEU A 130 10.31 0.60 -0.92
C LEU A 130 10.25 -0.89 -0.59
N ILE A 131 11.16 -1.36 0.26
CA ILE A 131 11.25 -2.77 0.61
C ILE A 131 10.08 -3.16 1.53
N ILE A 132 9.85 -2.43 2.60
CA ILE A 132 8.86 -2.79 3.61
C ILE A 132 7.45 -2.45 3.12
N GLY A 133 7.18 -1.24 2.61
CA GLY A 133 5.83 -0.86 2.16
C GLY A 133 5.56 -1.10 0.67
N GLY A 134 6.39 -0.49 -0.18
CA GLY A 134 6.15 -0.45 -1.62
C GLY A 134 5.99 -1.83 -2.25
N LEU A 135 6.80 -2.82 -1.84
CA LEU A 135 6.73 -4.17 -2.37
C LEU A 135 5.42 -4.91 -2.05
N GLU A 136 4.61 -4.46 -1.09
CA GLU A 136 3.26 -5.02 -0.90
C GLU A 136 2.44 -4.95 -2.20
N GLU A 137 2.58 -3.86 -2.96
CA GLU A 137 1.84 -3.63 -4.20
C GLU A 137 2.20 -4.60 -5.32
N SER A 138 3.35 -5.29 -5.21
CA SER A 138 3.72 -6.39 -6.11
C SER A 138 2.77 -7.59 -6.02
N GLY A 139 1.98 -7.70 -4.94
CA GLY A 139 0.89 -8.66 -4.83
C GLY A 139 -0.47 -8.03 -5.07
N TRP A 140 -0.77 -6.93 -4.38
CA TRP A 140 -2.07 -6.27 -4.45
C TRP A 140 -2.41 -5.79 -5.86
N MET A 141 -1.46 -5.13 -6.53
CA MET A 141 -1.67 -4.50 -7.85
C MET A 141 -1.17 -5.34 -9.02
N TYR A 142 -0.47 -6.44 -8.77
CA TYR A 142 -0.15 -7.41 -9.80
C TYR A 142 -1.24 -8.49 -9.93
N ILE A 143 -1.87 -8.89 -8.81
CA ILE A 143 -2.80 -10.01 -8.78
C ILE A 143 -4.21 -9.60 -8.34
N LEU A 144 -4.36 -9.11 -7.10
CA LEU A 144 -5.66 -9.06 -6.42
C LEU A 144 -6.60 -8.00 -7.02
N GLN A 145 -6.27 -6.73 -6.84
CA GLN A 145 -7.14 -5.62 -7.24
C GLN A 145 -7.39 -5.59 -8.76
N PRO A 146 -6.41 -5.87 -9.65
CA PRO A 146 -6.67 -6.01 -11.09
C PRO A 146 -7.72 -7.05 -11.45
N ALA A 147 -7.68 -8.20 -10.77
CA ALA A 147 -8.58 -9.29 -11.06
C ALA A 147 -9.98 -9.02 -10.50
N LEU A 148 -10.09 -8.28 -9.39
CA LEU A 148 -11.34 -7.73 -8.88
C LEU A 148 -11.91 -6.66 -9.83
N ASP A 149 -11.09 -5.75 -10.35
CA ASP A 149 -11.50 -4.68 -11.28
C ASP A 149 -12.07 -5.26 -12.57
N LYS A 150 -11.40 -6.27 -13.13
CA LYS A 150 -11.90 -6.99 -14.32
C LYS A 150 -13.28 -7.63 -14.10
N LYS A 151 -13.62 -8.01 -12.87
CA LYS A 151 -14.87 -8.71 -12.55
C LYS A 151 -15.98 -7.78 -12.07
N TYR A 152 -15.65 -6.77 -11.28
CA TYR A 152 -16.62 -5.94 -10.55
C TYR A 152 -16.52 -4.44 -10.90
N GLY A 153 -15.55 -4.03 -11.70
CA GLY A 153 -15.26 -2.64 -12.00
C GLY A 153 -14.52 -1.90 -10.89
N PHE A 154 -14.24 -0.62 -11.15
CA PHE A 154 -13.33 0.19 -10.36
C PHE A 154 -13.77 0.39 -8.90
N VAL A 155 -15.04 0.76 -8.69
CA VAL A 155 -15.56 1.09 -7.36
C VAL A 155 -15.57 -0.14 -6.45
N LEU A 156 -16.19 -1.23 -6.92
CA LEU A 156 -16.31 -2.45 -6.14
C LEU A 156 -14.95 -3.15 -5.94
N SER A 157 -14.05 -3.09 -6.92
CA SER A 157 -12.70 -3.64 -6.75
C SER A 157 -11.89 -2.90 -5.69
N SER A 158 -12.00 -1.57 -5.63
CA SER A 158 -11.36 -0.73 -4.62
C SER A 158 -11.90 -1.02 -3.22
N ILE A 159 -13.23 -1.16 -3.08
CA ILE A 159 -13.87 -1.53 -1.80
C ILE A 159 -13.42 -2.92 -1.33
N PHE A 160 -13.50 -3.93 -2.20
CA PHE A 160 -13.09 -5.29 -1.82
C PHE A 160 -11.60 -5.39 -1.51
N ALA A 161 -10.75 -4.75 -2.30
CA ALA A 161 -9.32 -4.71 -2.03
C ALA A 161 -9.02 -4.01 -0.70
N GLY A 162 -9.70 -2.90 -0.39
CA GLY A 162 -9.57 -2.19 0.89
C GLY A 162 -9.98 -3.04 2.08
N ILE A 163 -11.12 -3.73 2.00
CA ILE A 163 -11.57 -4.65 3.06
C ILE A 163 -10.56 -5.78 3.27
N ILE A 164 -10.07 -6.40 2.20
CA ILE A 164 -9.08 -7.48 2.29
C ILE A 164 -7.78 -6.95 2.90
N TRP A 165 -7.33 -5.76 2.52
CA TRP A 165 -6.11 -5.16 3.04
C TRP A 165 -6.27 -4.74 4.52
N THR A 166 -7.45 -4.25 4.92
CA THR A 166 -7.79 -4.04 6.33
C THR A 166 -7.65 -5.32 7.14
N PHE A 167 -8.26 -6.43 6.69
CA PHE A 167 -8.13 -7.71 7.39
C PHE A 167 -6.67 -8.18 7.44
N TRP A 168 -5.89 -7.96 6.39
CA TRP A 168 -4.47 -8.29 6.39
C TRP A 168 -3.69 -7.50 7.47
N HIS A 169 -4.04 -6.23 7.68
CA HIS A 169 -3.40 -5.36 8.66
C HIS A 169 -3.85 -5.57 10.11
N ILE A 170 -4.95 -6.26 10.41
CA ILE A 170 -5.45 -6.40 11.79
C ILE A 170 -4.35 -6.82 12.78
N PRO A 171 -3.51 -7.85 12.51
CA PRO A 171 -2.49 -8.25 13.45
C PRO A 171 -1.46 -7.16 13.78
N LEU A 172 -1.24 -6.19 12.89
CA LEU A 172 -0.31 -5.07 13.09
C LEU A 172 -0.64 -4.28 14.36
N PHE A 173 -1.92 -4.15 14.71
CA PHE A 173 -2.40 -3.43 15.89
C PHE A 173 -2.17 -4.16 17.22
N PHE A 174 -1.56 -5.35 17.17
CA PHE A 174 -1.26 -6.15 18.36
C PHE A 174 0.23 -6.46 18.49
N ILE A 175 1.06 -6.09 17.51
CA ILE A 175 2.52 -6.32 17.55
C ILE A 175 3.18 -5.20 18.37
N PRO A 176 3.84 -5.52 19.51
CA PRO A 176 4.50 -4.51 20.34
C PRO A 176 5.64 -3.79 19.61
N GLY A 177 5.75 -2.48 19.84
CA GLY A 177 6.79 -1.63 19.25
C GLY A 177 6.45 -1.06 17.87
N THR A 178 5.29 -1.43 17.31
CA THR A 178 4.74 -0.73 16.15
C THR A 178 3.91 0.46 16.62
N ASN A 179 3.89 1.54 15.83
CA ASN A 179 3.02 2.70 16.11
C ASN A 179 1.53 2.31 16.25
N HIS A 180 1.11 1.21 15.61
CA HIS A 180 -0.24 0.68 15.67
C HIS A 180 -0.51 -0.05 16.98
N GLY A 181 0.38 -0.97 17.37
CA GLY A 181 0.30 -1.70 18.65
C GLY A 181 0.46 -0.82 19.87
N ASP A 182 1.24 0.26 19.76
CA ASP A 182 1.45 1.24 20.84
C ASP A 182 0.31 2.27 20.94
N GLY A 183 -0.73 2.16 20.10
CA GLY A 183 -1.94 2.99 20.16
C GLY A 183 -1.77 4.41 19.62
N LEU A 184 -0.68 4.72 18.91
CA LEU A 184 -0.43 6.03 18.32
C LEU A 184 -1.30 6.29 17.07
N ILE A 185 -1.79 5.22 16.45
CA ILE A 185 -2.66 5.27 15.26
C ILE A 185 -4.02 4.69 15.62
N ASN A 186 -5.08 5.48 15.44
CA ASN A 186 -6.45 4.99 15.63
C ASN A 186 -6.82 3.99 14.54
N PHE A 187 -7.28 2.80 14.95
CA PHE A 187 -7.65 1.71 14.03
C PHE A 187 -8.66 2.14 12.96
N TRP A 188 -9.73 2.84 13.34
CA TRP A 188 -10.79 3.20 12.40
C TRP A 188 -10.37 4.32 11.45
N MET A 189 -9.55 5.28 11.90
CA MET A 189 -8.92 6.25 11.00
C MET A 189 -8.03 5.55 9.96
N PHE A 190 -7.27 4.54 10.39
CA PHE A 190 -6.46 3.73 9.50
C PHE A 190 -7.31 2.96 8.48
N VAL A 191 -8.41 2.34 8.88
CA VAL A 191 -9.34 1.67 7.95
C VAL A 191 -9.88 2.61 6.87
N VAL A 192 -10.27 3.84 7.24
CA VAL A 192 -10.71 4.87 6.29
C VAL A 192 -9.60 5.20 5.29
N GLN A 193 -8.37 5.32 5.77
CA GLN A 193 -7.19 5.56 4.92
C GLN A 193 -6.92 4.40 3.95
N LEU A 194 -6.93 3.15 4.44
CA LEU A 194 -6.72 1.97 3.60
C LEU A 194 -7.74 1.88 2.46
N LEU A 195 -9.01 2.17 2.74
CA LEU A 195 -10.06 2.19 1.71
C LEU A 195 -9.77 3.26 0.66
N ALA A 196 -9.48 4.49 1.07
CA ALA A 196 -9.22 5.58 0.13
C ALA A 196 -7.98 5.34 -0.73
N PHE A 197 -6.93 4.74 -0.15
CA PHE A 197 -5.72 4.42 -0.89
C PHE A 197 -5.96 3.35 -1.95
N ARG A 198 -6.83 2.38 -1.70
CA ARG A 198 -7.21 1.41 -2.73
C ARG A 198 -7.98 2.06 -3.88
N PHE A 199 -8.76 3.10 -3.65
CA PHE A 199 -9.31 3.90 -4.76
C PHE A 199 -8.20 4.60 -5.56
N PHE A 200 -7.24 5.22 -4.87
CA PHE A 200 -6.15 5.95 -5.53
C PHE A 200 -5.20 5.02 -6.31
N ASP A 201 -4.76 3.91 -5.72
CA ASP A 201 -3.98 2.88 -6.41
C ASP A 201 -4.76 2.26 -7.57
N GLY A 202 -6.06 2.04 -7.42
CA GLY A 202 -6.92 1.58 -8.51
C GLY A 202 -6.97 2.59 -9.67
N ALA A 203 -7.01 3.89 -9.37
CA ALA A 203 -6.96 4.95 -10.37
C ALA A 203 -5.60 4.98 -11.06
N ILE A 204 -4.50 5.01 -10.30
CA ILE A 204 -3.12 4.91 -10.80
C ILE A 204 -3.01 3.71 -11.74
N TYR A 205 -3.48 2.54 -11.31
CA TYR A 205 -3.40 1.31 -12.07
C TYR A 205 -4.09 1.41 -13.43
N LYS A 206 -5.31 1.96 -13.47
CA LYS A 206 -6.07 2.12 -14.70
C LYS A 206 -5.37 3.03 -15.71
N ILE A 207 -4.78 4.13 -15.24
CA ILE A 207 -4.18 5.15 -16.13
C ILE A 207 -2.71 4.86 -16.50
N SER A 208 -2.06 3.89 -15.85
CA SER A 208 -0.60 3.71 -15.92
C SER A 208 -0.09 2.70 -16.96
N GLY A 209 -0.96 2.06 -17.74
CA GLY A 209 -0.54 1.14 -18.80
C GLY A 209 0.40 0.04 -18.30
N LYS A 210 1.56 -0.15 -18.94
CA LYS A 210 2.49 -1.24 -18.60
C LYS A 210 3.18 -1.05 -17.24
N GLY A 211 3.44 0.20 -16.82
CA GLY A 211 4.13 0.51 -15.56
C GLY A 211 3.24 0.57 -14.32
N ARG A 212 1.99 0.10 -14.42
CA ARG A 212 0.97 0.22 -13.37
C ARG A 212 1.32 -0.34 -11.99
N VAL A 213 2.07 -1.45 -11.92
CA VAL A 213 2.50 -1.99 -10.62
C VAL A 213 3.51 -1.05 -9.98
N PHE A 214 4.55 -0.64 -10.73
CA PHE A 214 5.58 0.27 -10.25
C PHE A 214 5.01 1.62 -9.77
N MET A 215 4.02 2.17 -10.47
CA MET A 215 3.43 3.46 -10.06
C MET A 215 2.71 3.37 -8.70
N CYS A 216 2.08 2.23 -8.38
CA CYS A 216 1.46 2.00 -7.07
C CYS A 216 2.54 1.75 -6.00
N VAL A 217 3.58 0.96 -6.33
CA VAL A 217 4.78 0.78 -5.48
C VAL A 217 5.37 2.13 -5.12
N LEU A 218 5.52 3.03 -6.09
CA LEU A 218 6.05 4.37 -5.89
C LEU A 218 5.17 5.21 -4.95
N PHE A 219 3.86 5.24 -5.19
CA PHE A 219 2.92 5.97 -4.32
C PHE A 219 3.00 5.48 -2.87
N HIS A 220 2.87 4.18 -2.65
CA HIS A 220 2.92 3.58 -1.31
C HIS A 220 4.28 3.84 -0.65
N THR A 221 5.39 3.70 -1.39
CA THR A 221 6.75 4.03 -0.89
C THR A 221 6.85 5.48 -0.43
N MET A 222 6.39 6.43 -1.25
CA MET A 222 6.45 7.85 -0.91
C MET A 222 5.52 8.19 0.26
N PHE A 223 4.35 7.56 0.35
CA PHE A 223 3.45 7.74 1.48
C PHE A 223 4.09 7.28 2.79
N ASN A 224 4.69 6.08 2.82
CA ASN A 224 5.35 5.57 4.02
C ASN A 224 6.57 6.43 4.41
N ALA A 225 7.27 7.02 3.45
CA ALA A 225 8.36 7.96 3.74
C ALA A 225 7.86 9.33 4.27
N ALA A 226 6.68 9.78 3.83
CA ALA A 226 6.10 11.06 4.25
C ALA A 226 5.31 10.98 5.56
N SER A 227 4.69 9.83 5.85
CA SER A 227 3.80 9.65 7.00
C SER A 227 4.48 9.97 8.35
N PRO A 228 5.71 9.53 8.66
CA PRO A 228 6.39 9.91 9.90
C PRO A 228 6.71 11.41 10.03
N ILE A 229 6.86 12.12 8.90
CA ILE A 229 7.20 13.55 8.86
C ILE A 229 5.97 14.39 9.17
N PHE A 230 4.82 14.02 8.60
CA PHE A 230 3.56 14.76 8.73
C PHE A 230 2.59 14.12 9.73
N GLY A 231 2.99 13.04 10.41
CA GLY A 231 2.12 12.20 11.22
C GLY A 231 1.35 12.97 12.29
N THR A 232 1.99 13.95 12.92
CA THR A 232 1.41 14.87 13.91
C THR A 232 0.17 15.61 13.41
N MET A 233 0.06 15.86 12.11
CA MET A 233 -1.05 16.60 11.47
C MET A 233 -2.16 15.65 10.97
N THR A 234 -1.91 14.34 10.95
CA THR A 234 -2.81 13.36 10.32
C THR A 234 -3.74 12.64 11.27
N MET A 235 -3.59 12.83 12.59
CA MET A 235 -4.30 12.09 13.64
C MET A 235 -5.56 12.81 14.14
N THR A 236 -6.33 13.44 13.24
CA THR A 236 -7.62 14.06 13.57
C THR A 236 -8.73 13.48 12.70
N TRP A 237 -9.91 13.26 13.28
CA TRP A 237 -11.05 12.71 12.53
C TRP A 237 -11.48 13.59 11.36
N ALA A 238 -11.51 14.91 11.57
CA ALA A 238 -11.89 15.86 10.52
C ALA A 238 -10.91 15.82 9.34
N GLY A 239 -9.60 15.87 9.61
CA GLY A 239 -8.56 15.77 8.59
C GLY A 239 -8.61 14.45 7.86
N THR A 240 -8.72 13.32 8.59
CA THR A 240 -8.83 11.98 8.00
C THR A 240 -10.03 11.89 7.06
N ILE A 241 -11.23 12.29 7.50
CA ILE A 241 -12.42 12.20 6.65
C ILE A 241 -12.26 13.08 5.41
N ALA A 242 -11.82 14.34 5.56
CA ALA A 242 -11.68 15.28 4.46
C ALA A 242 -10.63 14.83 3.43
N ALA A 243 -9.41 14.50 3.85
CA ALA A 243 -8.32 14.12 2.96
C ALA A 243 -8.64 12.84 2.18
N ASN A 244 -9.21 11.84 2.87
CA ASN A 244 -9.57 10.57 2.25
C ASN A 244 -10.77 10.70 1.31
N ALA A 245 -11.79 11.51 1.65
CA ALA A 245 -12.92 11.79 0.76
C ALA A 245 -12.45 12.50 -0.52
N VAL A 246 -11.59 13.51 -0.40
CA VAL A 246 -10.99 14.21 -1.56
C VAL A 246 -10.20 13.24 -2.43
N LEU A 247 -9.38 12.37 -1.83
CA LEU A 247 -8.59 11.40 -2.57
C LEU A 247 -9.48 10.40 -3.34
N VAL A 248 -10.55 9.89 -2.71
CA VAL A 248 -11.55 9.03 -3.37
C VAL A 248 -12.24 9.76 -4.53
N LEU A 249 -12.66 11.02 -4.33
CA LEU A 249 -13.30 11.82 -5.37
C LEU A 249 -12.38 12.04 -6.57
N VAL A 250 -11.12 12.43 -6.33
CA VAL A 250 -10.11 12.58 -7.39
C VAL A 250 -9.95 11.28 -8.15
N SER A 251 -9.86 10.15 -7.44
CA SER A 251 -9.72 8.83 -8.05
C SER A 251 -10.89 8.47 -8.97
N ILE A 252 -12.13 8.67 -8.51
CA ILE A 252 -13.36 8.41 -9.28
C ILE A 252 -13.42 9.32 -10.51
N VAL A 253 -13.14 10.62 -10.36
CA VAL A 253 -13.14 11.59 -11.47
C VAL A 253 -12.09 11.23 -12.50
N THR A 254 -10.86 10.92 -12.07
CA THR A 254 -9.76 10.53 -12.97
C THR A 254 -10.13 9.29 -13.79
N VAL A 255 -10.65 8.25 -13.15
CA VAL A 255 -11.09 7.02 -13.84
C VAL A 255 -12.26 7.31 -14.79
N GLY A 256 -13.23 8.13 -14.38
CA GLY A 256 -14.36 8.52 -15.23
C GLY A 256 -13.94 9.25 -16.51
N ILE A 257 -13.00 10.20 -16.39
CA ILE A 257 -12.42 10.93 -17.53
C ILE A 257 -11.65 9.97 -18.44
N TYR A 258 -10.83 9.08 -17.86
CA TYR A 258 -10.05 8.11 -18.60
C TYR A 258 -10.92 7.13 -19.40
N ASP A 259 -11.94 6.54 -18.76
CA ASP A 259 -12.86 5.60 -19.39
C ASP A 259 -13.72 6.30 -20.47
N LYS A 260 -14.05 7.59 -20.32
CA LYS A 260 -14.74 8.38 -21.35
C LYS A 260 -13.83 8.60 -22.57
N LYS A 261 -12.57 9.00 -22.36
CA LYS A 261 -11.60 9.24 -23.44
C LYS A 261 -11.32 7.96 -24.24
N ASN A 262 -11.14 6.83 -23.55
CA ASN A 262 -10.91 5.55 -24.21
C ASN A 262 -12.09 5.10 -25.06
N ARG A 263 -13.34 5.27 -24.57
CA ARG A 263 -14.54 4.98 -25.36
C ARG A 263 -14.62 5.83 -26.63
N GLN A 264 -14.30 7.12 -26.55
CA GLN A 264 -14.30 8.01 -27.72
C GLN A 264 -13.24 7.63 -28.76
N ASN A 265 -12.06 7.15 -28.32
CA ASN A 265 -11.02 6.70 -29.23
C ASN A 265 -11.35 5.38 -29.93
N LEU A 266 -12.20 4.53 -29.35
CA LEU A 266 -12.66 3.28 -29.98
C LEU A 266 -13.78 3.48 -31.01
N LEU A 267 -14.43 4.64 -30.99
CA LEU A 267 -15.51 5.01 -31.91
C LEU A 267 -15.00 5.83 -33.12
N LYS A 268 -13.71 6.15 -33.17
CA LYS A 268 -13.03 6.82 -34.28
C LYS A 268 -12.19 5.80 -35.04
#